data_AF-A0A0B0PT07-F1
#
_entry.id   AF-A0A0B0PT07-F1
#
_cell.length_a   1.000
_cell.length_b   1.000
_cell.length_c   1.000
_cell.angle_alpha   90.00
_cell.angle_beta   90.00
_cell.angle_gamma   90.00
#
_symmetry.space_group_name_H-M   'P 1'
#
loop_
_entity.id
_entity.type
_entity.pdbx_description
1 polymer ?
#
loop_
_entity_poly.entity_id
_entity_poly.type
_entity_poly.pdbx_seq_one_letter_code
_entity_poly.pdbx_strand_id
1 'polypeptide(L)'
;MTSEAGEIMEKLKEKKAEYEAIASSDSSVNLENIDNRIITEVLDPERYGRVRFQGSGVTPTQYFGSGSQQYMPSGSQAQAEVQRLRDQIAQMQADTVEQIAEVQRKYEELQQQLRAEAAEKEATAAARKAEARAMVAEQSKKYDDLQLQLQQMMHMFQQSQKPPS
;
A
#
# COMPACT_ATOMS: atom_id res chain seq x y z
N MET A 1 36.03 34.16 -32.23
CA MET A 1 34.99 33.92 -31.20
C MET A 1 35.57 33.89 -29.78
N THR A 2 36.81 34.33 -29.54
CA THR A 2 37.50 34.21 -28.23
C THR A 2 37.85 35.56 -27.57
N SER A 3 37.70 36.70 -28.25
CA SER A 3 38.09 38.00 -27.67
C SER A 3 37.13 38.50 -26.58
N GLU A 4 35.83 38.31 -26.77
CA GLU A 4 34.79 38.79 -25.85
C GLU A 4 34.81 38.03 -24.51
N ALA A 5 34.96 36.70 -24.55
CA ALA A 5 35.13 35.90 -23.34
C ALA A 5 36.45 36.19 -22.60
N GLY A 6 37.52 36.54 -23.34
CA GLY A 6 38.80 36.95 -22.76
C GLY A 6 38.69 38.29 -22.03
N GLU A 7 38.01 39.27 -22.63
CA GLU A 7 37.79 40.61 -22.05
C GLU A 7 36.94 40.54 -20.77
N ILE A 8 35.89 39.70 -20.76
CA ILE A 8 35.06 39.49 -19.57
C ILE A 8 35.85 38.84 -18.43
N MET A 9 36.69 37.85 -18.75
CA MET A 9 37.54 37.19 -17.76
C MET A 9 38.56 38.14 -17.13
N GLU A 10 39.11 39.06 -17.93
CA GLU A 10 40.03 40.09 -17.45
C GLU A 10 39.32 41.08 -16.50
N LYS A 11 38.12 41.56 -16.88
CA LYS A 11 37.29 42.44 -16.04
C LYS A 11 36.89 41.81 -14.70
N LEU A 12 36.53 40.52 -14.71
CA LEU A 12 36.23 39.78 -13.47
C LEU A 12 37.46 39.70 -12.56
N LYS A 13 38.65 39.48 -13.13
CA LYS A 13 39.90 39.38 -12.37
C LYS A 13 40.33 40.73 -11.79
N GLU A 14 40.16 41.81 -12.54
CA GLU A 14 40.42 43.18 -12.08
C GLU A 14 39.46 43.58 -10.95
N LYS A 15 38.15 43.36 -11.12
CA LYS A 15 37.15 43.66 -10.08
C LYS A 15 37.35 42.84 -8.82
N LYS A 16 37.77 41.58 -8.95
CA LYS A 16 38.10 40.75 -7.79
C LYS A 16 39.24 41.34 -6.96
N ALA A 17 40.30 41.84 -7.60
CA ALA A 17 41.41 42.47 -6.90
C ALA A 17 41.00 43.79 -6.20
N GLU A 18 40.11 44.57 -6.82
CA GLU A 18 39.55 45.80 -6.24
C GLU A 18 38.75 45.51 -4.96
N TYR A 19 37.83 44.53 -5.01
CA TYR A 19 37.00 44.19 -3.85
C TYR A 19 37.78 43.46 -2.73
N GLU A 20 38.82 42.69 -3.06
CA GLU A 20 39.72 42.07 -2.08
C GLU A 20 40.53 43.13 -1.31
N ALA A 21 40.97 44.20 -1.99
CA ALA A 21 41.61 45.34 -1.35
C ALA A 21 40.65 46.13 -0.44
N ILE A 22 39.38 46.29 -0.85
CA ILE A 22 38.34 46.96 -0.04
C ILE A 22 37.99 46.12 1.18
N ALA A 23 37.81 44.80 1.04
CA ALA A 23 37.56 43.90 2.16
C ALA A 23 38.74 43.87 3.14
N SER A 24 39.97 44.03 2.64
CA SER A 24 41.16 44.18 3.49
C SER A 24 41.22 45.52 4.23
N SER A 25 40.52 46.57 3.77
CA SER A 25 40.52 47.89 4.39
C SER A 25 39.28 48.16 5.26
N ASP A 26 38.15 47.54 4.94
CA ASP A 26 36.87 47.72 5.63
C ASP A 26 36.30 46.35 6.02
N SER A 27 36.55 45.95 7.26
CA SER A 27 36.17 44.64 7.81
C SER A 27 34.65 44.41 7.89
N SER A 28 33.84 45.42 7.52
CA SER A 28 32.38 45.31 7.47
C SER A 28 31.85 44.66 6.18
N VAL A 29 32.70 44.50 5.16
CA VAL A 29 32.32 43.89 3.88
C VAL A 29 32.40 42.37 4.02
N ASN A 30 31.24 41.69 3.97
CA ASN A 30 31.16 40.23 4.07
C ASN A 30 31.80 39.55 2.83
N LEU A 31 32.91 38.86 3.04
CA LEU A 31 33.68 38.12 2.02
C LEU A 31 32.86 37.04 1.29
N GLU A 32 31.84 36.47 1.93
CA GLU A 32 31.08 35.33 1.39
C GLU A 32 30.14 35.69 0.23
N ASN A 33 29.90 36.98 -0.01
CA ASN A 33 29.01 37.47 -1.07
C ASN A 33 29.70 38.38 -2.10
N ILE A 34 31.03 38.51 -2.02
CA ILE A 34 31.82 39.36 -2.93
C ILE A 34 31.78 38.81 -4.36
N ASP A 35 31.92 37.50 -4.54
CA ASP A 35 31.93 36.88 -5.87
C ASP A 35 30.59 37.06 -6.60
N ASN A 36 29.45 36.89 -5.90
CA ASN A 36 28.13 37.12 -6.49
C ASN A 36 27.93 38.58 -6.92
N ARG A 37 28.41 39.53 -6.11
CA ARG A 37 28.36 40.95 -6.43
C ARG A 37 29.19 41.28 -7.66
N ILE A 38 30.43 40.79 -7.74
CA ILE A 38 31.32 40.97 -8.89
C ILE A 38 30.68 40.40 -10.16
N ILE A 39 30.08 39.20 -10.08
CA ILE A 39 29.40 38.56 -11.20
C ILE A 39 28.24 39.43 -11.70
N THR A 40 27.39 39.95 -10.80
CA THR A 40 26.28 40.83 -11.20
C THR A 40 26.71 42.20 -11.72
N GLU A 41 27.88 42.69 -11.33
CA GLU A 41 28.41 44.00 -11.75
C GLU A 41 29.13 43.92 -13.11
N VAL A 42 29.77 42.78 -13.41
CA VAL A 42 30.48 42.54 -14.69
C VAL A 42 29.59 41.91 -15.75
N LEU A 43 28.66 41.03 -15.37
CA LEU A 43 27.77 40.30 -16.30
C LEU A 43 26.33 40.86 -16.34
N ASP A 44 26.10 42.02 -15.73
CA ASP A 44 24.81 42.64 -15.44
C ASP A 44 23.91 41.84 -14.45
N PRO A 45 23.00 42.50 -13.69
CA PRO A 45 22.03 41.81 -12.85
C PRO A 45 21.14 40.93 -13.75
N GLU A 46 20.99 39.65 -13.42
CA GLU A 46 20.18 38.67 -14.16
C GLU A 46 18.86 39.28 -14.63
N ARG A 47 18.83 39.75 -15.89
CA ARG A 47 17.59 40.09 -16.56
C ARG A 47 17.02 38.77 -17.03
N TYR A 48 16.26 38.12 -16.14
CA TYR A 48 15.43 36.98 -16.48
C TYR A 48 14.82 37.15 -17.88
N GLY A 49 15.19 36.25 -18.79
CA GLY A 49 14.43 36.00 -20.01
C GLY A 49 14.82 36.81 -21.26
N ARG A 50 15.92 36.44 -21.92
CA ARG A 50 15.92 36.48 -23.40
C ARG A 50 16.90 35.49 -24.03
N VAL A 51 16.62 34.19 -23.89
CA VAL A 51 17.17 33.22 -24.85
C VAL A 51 16.27 33.24 -26.09
N ARG A 52 16.74 33.87 -27.17
CA ARG A 52 16.04 33.88 -28.46
C ARG A 52 16.25 32.53 -29.13
N PHE A 53 15.41 31.54 -28.85
CA PHE A 53 15.29 30.37 -29.72
C PHE A 53 14.35 30.74 -30.87
N GLN A 54 14.79 30.63 -32.13
CA GLN A 54 13.90 30.73 -33.29
C GLN A 54 13.01 29.48 -33.33
N GLY A 55 11.71 29.66 -33.12
CA GLY A 55 10.71 28.60 -33.09
C GLY A 55 9.61 29.02 -32.14
N SER A 56 8.34 28.82 -32.52
CA SER A 56 7.15 29.25 -31.76
C SER A 56 7.36 29.02 -30.25
N GLY A 57 7.49 30.13 -29.52
CA GLY A 57 7.99 30.14 -28.15
C GLY A 57 7.18 29.25 -27.21
N VAL A 58 7.84 28.82 -26.15
CA VAL A 58 7.22 28.10 -25.03
C VAL A 58 6.07 28.96 -24.51
N THR A 59 4.83 28.51 -24.70
CA THR A 59 3.71 29.06 -23.94
C THR A 59 4.07 28.87 -22.48
N PRO A 60 4.17 29.93 -21.66
CA PRO A 60 4.44 29.76 -20.25
C PRO A 60 3.29 28.96 -19.66
N THR A 61 3.49 27.66 -19.46
CA THR A 61 2.59 26.88 -18.63
C THR A 61 2.77 27.46 -17.24
N GLN A 62 1.68 28.04 -16.72
CA GLN A 62 1.62 28.59 -15.37
C GLN A 62 1.82 27.46 -14.37
N TYR A 63 3.08 27.12 -14.09
CA TYR A 63 3.43 26.19 -13.03
C TYR A 63 3.93 26.91 -11.77
N PHE A 64 4.10 28.24 -11.81
CA PHE A 64 4.36 29.05 -10.63
C PHE A 64 3.44 30.27 -10.63
N GLY A 65 2.49 30.27 -9.72
CA GLY A 65 1.53 31.36 -9.51
C GLY A 65 2.24 32.68 -9.24
N SER A 66 1.70 33.75 -9.80
CA SER A 66 2.14 35.12 -9.59
C SER A 66 2.02 35.50 -8.11
N GLY A 67 3.13 35.48 -7.37
CA GLY A 67 3.14 35.86 -5.95
C GLY A 67 4.50 35.78 -5.24
N SER A 68 5.64 35.86 -5.94
CA SER A 68 6.96 35.66 -5.31
C SER A 68 7.53 36.86 -4.55
N GLN A 69 6.70 37.81 -4.08
CA GLN A 69 7.16 38.90 -3.22
C GLN A 69 6.57 38.90 -1.81
N GLN A 70 5.93 37.80 -1.40
CA GLN A 70 5.60 37.60 0.02
C GLN A 70 5.69 36.12 0.40
N TYR A 71 6.90 35.58 0.39
CA TYR A 71 7.16 34.29 1.03
C TYR A 71 8.45 34.34 1.84
N MET A 72 8.42 35.13 2.91
CA MET A 72 8.93 34.63 4.16
C MET A 72 7.71 34.13 4.93
N PRO A 73 7.38 32.83 4.91
CA PRO A 73 6.36 32.33 5.82
C PRO A 73 6.90 32.67 7.20
N SER A 74 6.11 33.40 8.01
CA SER A 74 6.47 33.58 9.41
C SER A 74 6.74 32.19 9.99
N GLY A 75 7.76 32.00 10.82
CA GLY A 75 8.14 30.65 11.30
C GLY A 75 6.95 29.83 11.87
N SER A 76 5.94 30.53 12.39
CA SER A 76 4.63 29.99 12.80
C SER A 76 3.79 29.38 11.67
N GLN A 77 3.78 29.98 10.47
CA GLN A 77 3.03 29.48 9.31
C GLN A 77 3.65 28.18 8.77
N ALA A 78 4.99 28.12 8.66
CA ALA A 78 5.68 26.90 8.27
C ALA A 78 5.46 25.77 9.29
N GLN A 79 5.43 26.09 10.59
CA GLN A 79 5.14 25.11 11.64
C GLN A 79 3.69 24.59 11.61
N ALA A 80 2.71 25.47 11.37
CA ALA A 80 1.30 25.07 11.26
C ALA A 80 1.06 24.12 10.06
N GLU A 81 1.75 24.36 8.95
CA GLU A 81 1.63 23.52 7.75
C GLU A 81 2.32 22.16 7.92
N VAL A 82 3.48 22.12 8.58
CA VAL A 82 4.12 20.86 9.00
C VAL A 82 3.22 20.07 9.95
N GLN A 83 2.55 20.74 10.90
CA GLN A 83 1.64 20.06 11.81
C GLN A 83 0.41 19.50 11.07
N ARG A 84 -0.18 20.27 10.16
CA ARG A 84 -1.29 19.79 9.32
C ARG A 84 -0.90 18.57 8.49
N LEU A 85 0.31 18.56 7.92
CA LEU A 85 0.81 17.42 7.17
C LEU A 85 1.04 16.20 8.06
N ARG A 86 1.54 16.39 9.29
CA ARG A 86 1.66 15.30 10.28
C ARG A 86 0.29 14.71 10.62
N ASP A 87 -0.71 15.56 10.84
CA ASP A 87 -2.06 15.10 11.16
C ASP A 87 -2.67 14.33 9.97
N GLN A 88 -2.45 14.78 8.74
CA GLN A 88 -2.87 14.06 7.52
C GLN A 88 -2.16 12.70 7.38
N ILE A 89 -0.86 12.65 7.63
CA ILE A 89 -0.10 11.39 7.60
C ILE A 89 -0.62 10.43 8.67
N ALA A 90 -0.90 10.93 9.88
CA ALA A 90 -1.45 10.12 10.96
C ALA A 90 -2.85 9.57 10.62
N GLN A 91 -3.71 10.39 9.99
CA GLN A 91 -5.01 9.95 9.50
C GLN A 91 -4.86 8.87 8.41
N MET A 92 -4.03 9.11 7.40
CA MET A 92 -3.79 8.12 6.34
C MET A 92 -3.22 6.81 6.89
N GLN A 93 -2.35 6.87 7.90
CA GLN A 93 -1.82 5.69 8.58
C GLN A 93 -2.93 4.94 9.34
N ALA A 94 -3.79 5.65 10.06
CA ALA A 94 -4.92 5.05 10.76
C ALA A 94 -5.88 4.35 9.79
N ASP A 95 -6.26 5.03 8.71
CA ASP A 95 -7.15 4.48 7.67
C ASP A 95 -6.53 3.22 7.02
N THR A 96 -5.23 3.24 6.76
CA THR A 96 -4.52 2.09 6.19
C THR A 96 -4.49 0.90 7.16
N VAL A 97 -4.23 1.15 8.44
CA VAL A 97 -4.23 0.11 9.48
C VAL A 97 -5.63 -0.48 9.66
N GLU A 98 -6.67 0.35 9.64
CA GLU A 98 -8.05 -0.10 9.72
C GLU A 98 -8.42 -0.98 8.53
N GLN A 99 -8.08 -0.57 7.30
CA GLN A 99 -8.30 -1.40 6.11
C GLN A 99 -7.58 -2.75 6.18
N ILE A 100 -6.35 -2.79 6.69
CA ILE A 100 -5.62 -4.06 6.88
C ILE A 100 -6.35 -4.95 7.90
N ALA A 101 -6.79 -4.37 9.03
CA ALA A 101 -7.53 -5.10 10.05
C ALA A 101 -8.87 -5.64 9.53
N GLU A 102 -9.60 -4.87 8.72
CA GLU A 102 -10.83 -5.33 8.08
C GLU A 102 -10.60 -6.52 7.14
N VAL A 103 -9.54 -6.45 6.33
CA VAL A 103 -9.19 -7.56 5.42
C VAL A 103 -8.81 -8.81 6.21
N GLN A 104 -8.02 -8.68 7.28
CA GLN A 104 -7.67 -9.79 8.16
C GLN A 104 -8.91 -10.43 8.79
N ARG A 105 -9.82 -9.60 9.34
CA ARG A 105 -11.08 -10.08 9.93
C ARG A 105 -11.93 -10.84 8.90
N LYS A 106 -12.09 -10.31 7.68
CA LYS A 106 -12.84 -10.97 6.61
C LYS A 106 -12.22 -12.31 6.22
N TYR A 107 -10.90 -12.41 6.21
CA TYR A 107 -10.20 -13.65 5.92
C TYR A 107 -10.46 -14.72 7.00
N GLU A 108 -10.39 -14.33 8.28
CA GLU A 108 -10.69 -15.22 9.40
C GLU A 108 -12.14 -15.67 9.43
N GLU A 109 -13.08 -14.76 9.16
CA GLU A 109 -14.50 -15.08 9.05
C GLU A 109 -14.76 -16.09 7.92
N LEU A 110 -14.17 -15.88 6.74
CA LEU A 110 -14.28 -16.82 5.62
C LEU A 110 -13.71 -18.20 5.97
N GLN A 111 -12.57 -18.23 6.69
CA GLN A 111 -11.98 -19.48 7.13
C GLN A 111 -12.88 -20.22 8.13
N GLN A 112 -13.58 -19.50 8.99
CA GLN A 112 -14.56 -20.07 9.93
C GLN A 112 -15.80 -20.60 9.19
N GLN A 113 -16.33 -19.85 8.21
CA GLN A 113 -17.47 -20.29 7.40
C GLN A 113 -17.17 -21.60 6.66
N LEU A 114 -16.00 -21.70 6.02
CA LEU A 114 -15.61 -22.92 5.32
C LEU A 114 -15.46 -24.12 6.27
N ARG A 115 -14.92 -23.90 7.48
CA ARG A 115 -14.84 -24.95 8.51
C ARG A 115 -16.23 -25.39 8.98
N ALA A 116 -17.14 -24.44 9.21
CA ALA A 116 -18.50 -24.72 9.63
C ALA A 116 -19.27 -25.48 8.53
N GLU A 117 -19.17 -25.04 7.28
CA GLU A 117 -19.82 -25.69 6.14
C GLU A 117 -19.27 -27.11 5.91
N ALA A 118 -17.94 -27.31 6.07
CA ALA A 118 -17.34 -28.64 6.00
C ALA A 118 -17.86 -29.56 7.12
N ALA A 119 -17.94 -29.05 8.36
CA ALA A 119 -18.47 -29.80 9.49
C ALA A 119 -19.95 -30.16 9.31
N GLU A 120 -20.76 -29.25 8.75
CA GLU A 120 -22.16 -29.51 8.43
C GLU A 120 -22.30 -30.61 7.35
N LYS A 121 -21.50 -30.53 6.28
CA LYS A 121 -21.49 -31.56 5.22
C LYS A 121 -21.02 -32.91 5.74
N GLU A 122 -20.04 -32.94 6.65
CA GLU A 122 -19.59 -34.18 7.28
C GLU A 122 -20.68 -34.76 8.20
N ALA A 123 -21.33 -33.93 9.02
CA ALA A 123 -22.41 -34.35 9.90
C ALA A 123 -23.61 -34.91 9.11
N THR A 124 -24.00 -34.25 8.02
CA THR A 124 -25.09 -34.72 7.16
C THR A 124 -24.72 -36.03 6.44
N ALA A 125 -23.48 -36.19 5.97
CA ALA A 125 -22.99 -37.44 5.40
C ALA A 125 -22.95 -38.58 6.44
N ALA A 126 -22.50 -38.29 7.66
CA ALA A 126 -22.47 -39.25 8.76
C ALA A 126 -23.89 -39.70 9.15
N ALA A 127 -24.85 -38.77 9.23
CA ALA A 127 -26.24 -39.07 9.50
C ALA A 127 -26.85 -40.00 8.43
N ARG A 128 -26.67 -39.68 7.14
CA ARG A 128 -27.14 -40.54 6.04
C ARG A 128 -26.53 -41.94 6.08
N LYS A 129 -25.23 -42.03 6.41
CA LYS A 129 -24.53 -43.32 6.54
C LYS A 129 -25.02 -44.13 7.73
N ALA A 130 -25.31 -43.47 8.85
CA ALA A 130 -25.88 -44.11 10.04
C ALA A 130 -27.29 -44.64 9.76
N GLU A 131 -28.12 -43.86 9.06
CA GLU A 131 -29.46 -44.26 8.66
C GLU A 131 -29.42 -45.47 7.70
N ALA A 132 -28.55 -45.44 6.68
CA ALA A 132 -28.36 -46.58 5.78
C ALA A 132 -27.91 -47.85 6.54
N ARG A 133 -27.01 -47.71 7.51
CA ARG A 133 -26.58 -48.82 8.38
C ARG A 133 -27.72 -49.35 9.24
N ALA A 134 -28.56 -48.48 9.79
CA ALA A 134 -29.71 -48.87 10.59
C ALA A 134 -30.73 -49.64 9.74
N MET A 135 -31.03 -49.17 8.52
CA MET A 135 -31.91 -49.88 7.58
C MET A 135 -31.38 -51.27 7.22
N VAL A 136 -30.08 -51.40 6.96
CA VAL A 136 -29.44 -52.70 6.68
C VAL A 136 -29.53 -53.63 7.91
N ALA A 137 -29.25 -53.12 9.11
CA ALA A 137 -29.32 -53.90 10.34
C ALA A 137 -30.75 -54.39 10.62
N GLU A 138 -31.78 -53.60 10.36
CA GLU A 138 -33.17 -54.04 10.48
C GLU A 138 -33.53 -55.13 9.45
N GLN A 139 -33.07 -54.98 8.20
CA GLN A 139 -33.30 -56.01 7.18
C GLN A 139 -32.61 -57.33 7.53
N SER A 140 -31.38 -57.28 8.05
CA SER A 140 -30.69 -58.48 8.53
C SER A 140 -31.47 -59.17 9.64
N LYS A 141 -31.98 -58.43 10.64
CA LYS A 141 -32.81 -59.01 11.70
C LYS A 141 -34.06 -59.71 11.16
N LYS A 142 -34.76 -59.10 10.22
CA LYS A 142 -35.94 -59.72 9.58
C LYS A 142 -35.59 -61.01 8.85
N TYR A 143 -34.42 -61.06 8.21
CA TYR A 143 -33.94 -62.26 7.54
C TYR A 143 -33.57 -63.36 8.55
N ASP A 144 -32.88 -63.00 9.63
CA ASP A 144 -32.50 -63.93 10.70
C ASP A 144 -33.75 -64.53 11.39
N ASP A 145 -34.75 -63.70 11.67
CA ASP A 145 -36.03 -64.14 12.25
C ASP A 145 -36.77 -65.11 11.32
N LEU A 146 -36.80 -64.81 10.02
CA LEU A 146 -37.41 -65.69 9.01
C LEU A 146 -36.68 -67.03 8.93
N GLN A 147 -35.35 -67.02 8.99
CA GLN A 147 -34.54 -68.24 8.99
C GLN A 147 -34.83 -69.11 10.22
N LEU A 148 -34.97 -68.50 11.40
CA LEU A 148 -35.34 -69.20 12.63
C LEU A 148 -36.72 -69.85 12.53
N GLN A 149 -37.71 -69.14 11.98
CA GLN A 149 -39.06 -69.66 11.79
C GLN A 149 -39.08 -70.88 10.85
N LEU A 150 -38.33 -70.82 9.74
CA LEU A 150 -38.19 -71.95 8.81
C LEU A 150 -37.53 -73.16 9.48
N GLN A 151 -36.51 -72.94 10.32
CA GLN A 151 -35.84 -74.00 11.06
C GLN A 151 -36.79 -74.70 12.04
N GLN A 152 -37.61 -73.94 12.78
CA GLN A 152 -38.64 -74.49 13.68
C GLN A 152 -39.66 -75.36 12.92
N MET A 153 -40.09 -74.89 11.74
CA MET A 153 -41.04 -75.63 10.91
C MET A 153 -40.45 -76.96 10.41
N MET A 154 -39.19 -76.96 9.96
CA MET A 154 -38.48 -78.19 9.57
C MET A 154 -38.37 -79.19 10.74
N HIS A 155 -38.07 -78.71 11.94
CA HIS A 155 -37.99 -79.57 13.12
C HIS A 155 -39.33 -80.21 13.45
N MET A 156 -40.43 -79.43 13.46
CA MET A 156 -41.79 -79.94 13.67
C MET A 156 -42.21 -80.96 12.60
N PHE A 157 -41.85 -80.71 11.34
CA PHE A 157 -42.12 -81.64 10.24
C PHE A 157 -41.38 -82.97 10.42
N GLN A 158 -40.10 -82.94 10.78
CA GLN A 158 -39.33 -84.15 11.07
C GLN A 158 -39.89 -84.95 12.25
N GLN A 159 -40.37 -84.27 13.29
CA GLN A 159 -41.03 -84.95 14.41
C GLN A 159 -42.32 -85.65 13.99
N SER A 160 -43.10 -85.04 13.10
CA SER A 160 -44.36 -85.62 12.57
C SER A 160 -44.14 -86.83 11.66
N GLN A 161 -42.92 -86.97 11.10
CA GLN A 161 -42.52 -88.09 10.25
C GLN A 161 -41.89 -89.26 11.04
N LYS A 162 -41.62 -89.10 12.34
CA LYS A 162 -41.14 -90.21 13.16
C LYS A 162 -42.30 -91.19 13.46
N PRO A 163 -42.15 -92.49 13.17
CA PRO A 163 -43.17 -93.46 13.49
C PRO A 163 -43.36 -93.56 15.01
N PRO A 164 -44.60 -93.72 15.51
CA PRO A 164 -44.84 -93.95 16.92
C PRO A 164 -44.20 -95.28 17.34
N SER A 165 -43.48 -95.25 18.46
CA SER A 165 -42.93 -96.44 19.12
C SER A 165 -44.01 -97.28 19.76
#